data_AF-A0A8C9X716-F1
#
_entry.id   AF-A0A8C9X716-F1
#
_cell.length_a   1.000
_cell.length_b   1.000
_cell.length_c   1.000
_cell.angle_alpha   90.00
_cell.angle_beta   90.00
_cell.angle_gamma   90.00
#
_symmetry.space_group_name_H-M   'P 1'
#
loop_
_entity.id
_entity.type
_entity.pdbx_description
1 polymer ?
#
loop_
_entity_poly.entity_id
_entity_poly.type
_entity_poly.pdbx_seq_one_letter_code
_entity_poly.pdbx_strand_id
1 'polypeptide(L)'
;AGGSVTLTCSPVLTVSPSWLSPGVSVTLNCSVKDPSAGWRFYWYKAVPRLSDMHYFYHNRHPGWMNYHGVHDSYSYDLLPGSTNGTEQDSYIVDGQTHTAGYVCRAARGDPVFYTHYSEPKFVWSGDVHSLASLTVSPDGVQHFTSDSVLLSCEGNSTKWRVKSLPENSYWSYCSNWRRMTRSTCTIHRYRLSAAVFWCESGSREFSNAVNITIQDHIILVSPVHSVTEGESVTLGCKCWTEKILSNVTFYKNDKLIQYDTRVDMKISAVSKSDEGFYRCEYSGNLSPQSWIQSSIVNMCFDYLALPDFIQ
;
A
#
# COMPACT_ATOMS: atom_id res chain seq x y z
N ALA A 1 -41.09 -11.63 26.97
CA ALA A 1 -39.85 -10.84 27.13
C ALA A 1 -39.16 -10.80 25.78
N GLY A 2 -39.33 -9.71 25.03
CA GLY A 2 -38.68 -9.53 23.74
C GLY A 2 -37.21 -9.23 23.94
N GLY A 3 -36.33 -10.13 23.52
CA GLY A 3 -34.90 -9.86 23.49
C GLY A 3 -34.62 -8.75 22.48
N SER A 4 -34.02 -7.65 22.91
CA SER A 4 -33.49 -6.66 21.99
C SER A 4 -32.31 -7.30 21.26
N VAL A 5 -32.54 -7.75 20.03
CA VAL A 5 -31.45 -8.03 19.10
C VAL A 5 -30.90 -6.66 18.72
N THR A 6 -29.79 -6.25 19.33
CA THR A 6 -29.00 -5.11 18.88
C THR A 6 -28.36 -5.49 17.54
N LEU A 7 -29.10 -5.27 16.45
CA LEU A 7 -28.55 -5.35 15.10
C LEU A 7 -27.50 -4.26 14.94
N THR A 8 -26.22 -4.62 15.10
CA THR A 8 -25.09 -3.78 14.72
C THR A 8 -25.10 -3.63 13.20
N CYS A 9 -25.69 -2.54 12.72
CA CYS A 9 -25.67 -2.19 11.31
C CYS A 9 -24.32 -1.53 11.01
N SER A 10 -23.33 -2.32 10.58
CA SER A 10 -22.08 -1.79 10.01
C SER A 10 -22.18 -1.87 8.50
N PRO A 11 -22.00 -0.76 7.76
CA PRO A 11 -22.00 -0.78 6.32
C PRO A 11 -20.73 -1.44 5.77
N VAL A 12 -20.81 -1.91 4.53
CA VAL A 12 -19.68 -2.51 3.81
C VAL A 12 -19.24 -1.56 2.71
N LEU A 13 -18.02 -1.05 2.86
CA LEU A 13 -17.34 -0.22 1.87
C LEU A 13 -16.56 -1.06 0.87
N THR A 14 -16.63 -0.68 -0.40
CA THR A 14 -15.75 -1.14 -1.47
C THR A 14 -15.11 0.06 -2.17
N VAL A 15 -13.93 -0.16 -2.76
CA VAL A 15 -13.15 0.87 -3.47
C VAL A 15 -12.68 0.30 -4.79
N SER A 16 -12.70 1.13 -5.84
CA SER A 16 -12.19 0.75 -7.17
C SER A 16 -11.60 1.96 -7.89
N PRO A 17 -10.39 1.86 -8.48
CA PRO A 17 -9.47 0.72 -8.36
C PRO A 17 -8.86 0.60 -6.95
N SER A 18 -8.18 -0.50 -6.67
CA SER A 18 -7.42 -0.69 -5.41
C SER A 18 -5.99 -0.16 -5.48
N TRP A 19 -5.43 -0.04 -6.69
CA TRP A 19 -4.14 0.58 -6.96
C TRP A 19 -4.36 1.83 -7.80
N LEU A 20 -3.74 2.94 -7.40
CA LEU A 20 -3.82 4.20 -8.12
C LEU A 20 -3.04 4.13 -9.43
N SER A 21 -3.55 4.86 -10.41
CA SER A 21 -2.87 5.12 -11.67
C SER A 21 -3.09 6.58 -12.03
N PRO A 22 -2.12 7.26 -12.66
CA PRO A 22 -2.23 8.66 -12.99
C PRO A 22 -3.52 8.97 -13.78
N GLY A 23 -4.28 9.98 -13.33
CA GLY A 23 -5.49 10.45 -14.00
C GLY A 23 -6.75 9.60 -13.80
N VAL A 24 -6.70 8.55 -12.96
CA VAL A 24 -7.87 7.71 -12.65
C VAL A 24 -8.50 8.16 -11.32
N SER A 25 -9.81 8.39 -11.32
CA SER A 25 -10.60 8.67 -10.13
C SER A 25 -10.90 7.40 -9.34
N VAL A 26 -10.98 7.50 -8.01
CA VAL A 26 -11.39 6.40 -7.15
C VAL A 26 -12.90 6.45 -6.92
N THR A 27 -13.59 5.35 -7.15
CA THR A 27 -15.01 5.18 -6.78
C THR A 27 -15.12 4.43 -5.46
N LEU A 28 -15.80 5.03 -4.49
CA LEU A 28 -16.19 4.44 -3.22
C LEU A 28 -17.65 3.99 -3.33
N ASN A 29 -17.99 2.79 -2.85
CA ASN A 29 -19.38 2.33 -2.78
C ASN A 29 -19.69 1.76 -1.38
N CYS A 30 -20.80 2.19 -0.78
CA CYS A 30 -21.19 1.88 0.58
C CYS A 30 -22.52 1.14 0.62
N SER A 31 -22.51 -0.11 1.05
CA SER A 31 -23.73 -0.92 1.16
C SER A 31 -24.18 -1.07 2.60
N VAL A 32 -25.50 -1.06 2.83
CA VAL A 32 -26.14 -1.26 4.13
C VAL A 32 -27.10 -2.44 4.08
N LYS A 33 -27.36 -3.06 5.24
CA LYS A 33 -28.44 -4.05 5.36
C LYS A 33 -29.78 -3.34 5.16
N ASP A 34 -30.63 -3.93 4.32
CA ASP A 34 -31.93 -3.38 3.91
C ASP A 34 -31.81 -2.00 3.24
N PRO A 35 -31.35 -1.95 1.97
CA PRO A 35 -31.27 -0.73 1.17
C PRO A 35 -32.70 -0.26 0.82
N SER A 36 -33.35 0.34 1.81
CA SER A 36 -34.67 0.97 1.70
C SER A 36 -34.49 2.49 1.53
N ALA A 37 -35.52 3.15 0.99
CA ALA A 37 -35.51 4.60 0.83
C ALA A 37 -35.32 5.31 2.19
N GLY A 38 -34.42 6.30 2.24
CA GLY A 38 -34.20 7.14 3.43
C GLY A 38 -32.83 7.02 4.10
N TRP A 39 -31.92 6.17 3.59
CA TRP A 39 -30.51 6.22 4.00
C TRP A 39 -29.80 7.41 3.37
N ARG A 40 -28.94 8.07 4.15
CA ARG A 40 -27.94 9.03 3.69
C ARG A 40 -26.55 8.53 4.02
N PHE A 41 -25.66 8.53 3.04
CA PHE A 41 -24.31 8.02 3.15
C PHE A 41 -23.32 9.15 3.39
N TYR A 42 -22.43 8.94 4.36
CA TYR A 42 -21.38 9.86 4.77
C TYR A 42 -20.02 9.21 4.52
N TRP A 43 -19.09 9.98 3.98
CA TRP A 43 -17.82 9.51 3.45
C TRP A 43 -16.67 10.20 4.17
N TYR A 44 -15.67 9.43 4.54
CA TYR A 44 -14.55 9.92 5.32
C TYR A 44 -13.23 9.36 4.80
N LYS A 45 -12.18 10.16 4.93
CA LYS A 45 -10.80 9.73 4.81
C LYS A 45 -10.33 9.21 6.17
N ALA A 46 -9.80 7.99 6.20
CA ALA A 46 -9.15 7.44 7.38
C ALA A 46 -7.74 8.02 7.48
N VAL A 47 -7.38 8.52 8.66
CA VAL A 47 -6.04 9.08 8.92
C VAL A 47 -5.41 8.37 10.13
N PRO A 48 -4.13 7.94 10.06
CA PRO A 48 -3.50 7.15 11.12
C PRO A 48 -3.53 7.82 12.48
N ARG A 49 -3.89 7.04 13.50
CA ARG A 49 -3.68 7.36 14.91
C ARG A 49 -2.69 6.36 15.50
N LEU A 50 -1.46 6.83 15.67
CA LEU A 50 -0.45 6.11 16.44
C LEU A 50 -0.63 6.54 17.90
N SER A 51 -1.60 5.95 18.60
CA SER A 51 -1.60 5.98 20.07
C SER A 51 -0.30 5.35 20.55
N ASP A 52 0.24 5.83 21.68
CA ASP A 52 1.46 5.29 22.24
C ASP A 52 1.26 3.81 22.57
N MET A 53 1.74 2.96 21.67
CA MET A 53 1.75 1.50 21.78
C MET A 53 2.56 1.01 23.00
N HIS A 54 3.09 1.94 23.81
CA HIS A 54 3.83 1.70 25.03
C HIS A 54 2.97 1.10 26.17
N TYR A 55 1.64 1.23 26.11
CA TYR A 55 0.79 0.76 27.21
C TYR A 55 0.46 -0.74 27.19
N PHE A 56 0.74 -1.47 26.11
CA PHE A 56 0.35 -2.89 25.99
C PHE A 56 1.48 -3.89 26.28
N TYR A 57 2.74 -3.45 26.39
CA TYR A 57 3.88 -4.36 26.55
C TYR A 57 4.24 -4.72 28.00
N HIS A 58 3.68 -4.04 29.00
CA HIS A 58 4.00 -4.33 30.41
C HIS A 58 3.06 -5.31 31.11
N ASN A 59 1.90 -5.64 30.54
CA ASN A 59 0.97 -6.58 31.18
C ASN A 59 0.94 -7.92 30.45
N ARG A 60 1.88 -8.78 30.85
CA ARG A 60 1.97 -10.19 30.45
C ARG A 60 0.87 -10.99 31.17
N HIS A 61 -0.37 -10.92 30.69
CA HIS A 61 -1.43 -11.88 31.02
C HIS A 61 -1.98 -12.51 29.73
N PRO A 62 -1.73 -13.80 29.45
CA PRO A 62 -2.02 -14.44 28.17
C PRO A 62 -3.51 -14.83 27.95
N GLY A 63 -4.46 -14.15 28.62
CA GLY A 63 -5.86 -14.60 28.67
C GLY A 63 -6.92 -13.64 28.14
N TRP A 64 -6.59 -12.39 27.79
CA TRP A 64 -7.60 -11.37 27.45
C TRP A 64 -7.19 -10.57 26.21
N MET A 65 -7.06 -11.23 25.06
CA MET A 65 -7.04 -10.53 23.78
C MET A 65 -8.48 -10.14 23.42
N ASN A 66 -8.98 -9.08 24.05
CA ASN A 66 -10.28 -8.51 23.70
C ASN A 66 -10.20 -8.02 22.25
N TYR A 67 -11.04 -8.59 21.40
CA TYR A 67 -11.23 -8.29 19.97
C TYR A 67 -11.60 -6.81 19.67
N HIS A 68 -11.79 -5.99 20.70
CA HIS A 68 -12.23 -4.60 20.63
C HIS A 68 -11.12 -3.55 20.46
N GLY A 69 -9.83 -3.93 20.50
CA GLY A 69 -8.72 -2.96 20.44
C GLY A 69 -8.31 -2.46 19.04
N VAL A 70 -8.97 -2.90 17.97
CA VAL A 70 -8.57 -2.59 16.58
C VAL A 70 -9.24 -1.32 16.04
N HIS A 71 -10.39 -0.92 16.60
CA HIS A 71 -11.21 0.16 16.04
C HIS A 71 -10.66 1.58 16.26
N ASP A 72 -9.71 1.80 17.17
CA ASP A 72 -9.20 3.13 17.51
C ASP A 72 -7.87 3.51 16.80
N SER A 73 -7.50 2.77 15.75
CA SER A 73 -6.24 3.01 15.03
C SER A 73 -6.27 4.16 14.01
N TYR A 74 -7.46 4.72 13.72
CA TYR A 74 -7.64 5.81 12.77
C TYR A 74 -8.57 6.92 13.30
N SER A 75 -8.34 8.16 12.85
CA SER A 75 -9.37 9.20 12.80
C SER A 75 -10.10 9.13 11.47
N TYR A 76 -11.28 9.74 11.41
CA TYR A 76 -12.04 9.87 10.18
C TYR A 76 -12.32 11.35 9.92
N ASP A 77 -11.69 11.88 8.86
CA ASP A 77 -11.86 13.25 8.41
C ASP A 77 -12.91 13.25 7.29
N LEU A 78 -13.90 14.12 7.38
CA LEU A 78 -15.03 14.13 6.45
C LEU A 78 -14.59 14.55 5.04
N LEU A 79 -15.03 13.83 4.01
CA LEU A 79 -14.77 14.20 2.63
C LEU A 79 -15.61 15.44 2.20
N PRO A 80 -15.11 16.24 1.24
CA PRO A 80 -15.85 17.37 0.69
C PRO A 80 -17.26 16.97 0.24
N GLY A 81 -18.26 17.84 0.46
CA GLY A 81 -19.64 17.57 0.06
C GLY A 81 -20.39 16.52 0.89
N SER A 82 -19.75 15.89 1.90
CA SER A 82 -20.37 14.84 2.72
C SER A 82 -21.02 15.33 4.03
N THR A 83 -21.11 16.64 4.28
CA THR A 83 -21.60 17.21 5.57
C THR A 83 -23.03 16.82 5.91
N ASN A 84 -23.91 16.79 4.92
CA ASN A 84 -25.32 16.44 5.09
C ASN A 84 -25.64 15.00 4.63
N GLY A 85 -24.61 14.22 4.32
CA GLY A 85 -24.71 12.93 3.64
C GLY A 85 -25.21 13.05 2.20
N THR A 86 -25.08 11.95 1.47
CA THR A 86 -25.48 11.79 0.06
C THR A 86 -26.59 10.75 -0.03
N GLU A 87 -27.52 10.90 -0.97
CA GLU A 87 -28.54 9.87 -1.24
C GLU A 87 -27.95 8.73 -2.07
N GLN A 88 -26.93 9.04 -2.88
CA GLN A 88 -26.15 8.07 -3.62
C GLN A 88 -25.31 7.22 -2.67
N ASP A 89 -25.32 5.91 -2.90
CA ASP A 89 -24.47 4.94 -2.21
C ASP A 89 -23.05 4.88 -2.80
N SER A 90 -22.70 5.81 -3.69
CA SER A 90 -21.37 5.93 -4.31
C SER A 90 -20.80 7.35 -4.22
N TYR A 91 -19.48 7.45 -4.05
CA TYR A 91 -18.74 8.71 -4.02
C TYR A 91 -17.47 8.64 -4.86
N ILE A 92 -17.20 9.65 -5.68
CA ILE A 92 -16.01 9.73 -6.54
C ILE A 92 -14.98 10.64 -5.88
N VAL A 93 -13.76 10.12 -5.70
CA VAL A 93 -12.61 10.88 -5.21
C VAL A 93 -11.69 11.18 -6.40
N ASP A 94 -11.67 12.44 -6.80
CA ASP A 94 -10.78 12.94 -7.85
C ASP A 94 -9.43 13.39 -7.27
N GLY A 95 -8.37 13.24 -8.06
CA GLY A 95 -7.04 13.76 -7.73
C GLY A 95 -6.30 13.05 -6.59
N GLN A 96 -6.74 11.85 -6.18
CA GLN A 96 -6.02 11.05 -5.20
C GLN A 96 -4.75 10.45 -5.84
N THR A 97 -3.57 10.89 -5.39
CA THR A 97 -2.27 10.45 -5.94
C THR A 97 -1.47 9.55 -4.98
N HIS A 98 -1.79 9.60 -3.68
CA HIS A 98 -1.06 8.87 -2.63
C HIS A 98 -1.92 7.77 -2.03
N THR A 99 -1.28 6.84 -1.31
CA THR A 99 -2.03 5.83 -0.52
C THR A 99 -3.01 6.52 0.42
N ALA A 100 -4.27 6.06 0.42
CA ALA A 100 -5.31 6.62 1.27
C ALA A 100 -6.27 5.54 1.74
N GLY A 101 -6.73 5.68 3.00
CA GLY A 101 -7.81 4.88 3.55
C GLY A 101 -9.12 5.65 3.54
N TYR A 102 -10.24 4.94 3.37
CA TYR A 102 -11.58 5.49 3.39
C TYR A 102 -12.50 4.63 4.27
N VAL A 103 -13.50 5.29 4.86
CA VAL A 103 -14.63 4.62 5.54
C VAL A 103 -15.92 5.31 5.13
N CYS A 104 -17.03 4.57 5.20
CA CYS A 104 -18.37 5.13 5.08
C CYS A 104 -19.19 4.86 6.33
N ARG A 105 -20.22 5.68 6.56
CA ARG A 105 -21.32 5.38 7.48
C ARG A 105 -22.63 5.85 6.87
N ALA A 106 -23.76 5.28 7.29
CA ALA A 106 -25.07 5.70 6.83
C ALA A 106 -25.91 6.27 7.99
N ALA A 107 -26.91 7.08 7.67
CA ALA A 107 -27.84 7.62 8.65
C ALA A 107 -29.27 7.66 8.11
N ARG A 108 -30.26 7.53 9.00
CA ARG A 108 -31.69 7.66 8.65
C ARG A 108 -32.55 8.01 9.87
N GLY A 109 -33.80 8.40 9.62
CA GLY A 109 -34.81 8.65 10.64
C GLY A 109 -34.81 10.07 11.21
N ASP A 110 -35.85 10.37 11.99
CA ASP A 110 -36.01 11.61 12.76
C ASP A 110 -36.44 11.24 14.20
N PRO A 111 -35.56 11.34 15.21
CA PRO A 111 -34.19 11.88 15.16
C PRO A 111 -33.23 10.99 14.35
N VAL A 112 -32.13 11.56 13.86
CA VAL A 112 -31.17 10.87 12.97
C VAL A 112 -30.41 9.78 13.73
N PHE A 113 -30.52 8.54 13.25
CA PHE A 113 -29.76 7.39 13.71
C PHE A 113 -28.62 7.09 12.75
N TYR A 114 -27.40 6.96 13.28
CA TYR A 114 -26.20 6.63 12.51
C TYR A 114 -25.82 5.16 12.69
N THR A 115 -25.34 4.55 11.61
CA THR A 115 -24.64 3.26 11.65
C THR A 115 -23.26 3.41 12.30
N HIS A 116 -22.62 2.29 12.61
CA HIS A 116 -21.17 2.29 12.80
C HIS A 116 -20.44 2.67 11.51
N TYR A 117 -19.17 3.03 11.62
CA TYR A 117 -18.29 3.13 10.45
C TYR A 117 -18.09 1.75 9.83
N SER A 118 -17.92 1.70 8.52
CA SER A 118 -17.43 0.52 7.83
C SER A 118 -16.00 0.20 8.27
N GLU A 119 -15.57 -1.04 8.02
CA GLU A 119 -14.15 -1.34 8.02
C GLU A 119 -13.41 -0.46 6.99
N PRO A 120 -12.21 0.03 7.29
CA PRO A 120 -11.45 0.87 6.37
C PRO A 120 -11.01 0.08 5.13
N LYS A 121 -11.13 0.73 3.98
CA LYS A 121 -10.62 0.25 2.70
C LYS A 121 -9.58 1.22 2.16
N PHE A 122 -8.55 0.67 1.53
CA PHE A 122 -7.42 1.47 1.07
C PHE A 122 -7.30 1.41 -0.44
N VAL A 123 -6.83 2.52 -0.97
CA VAL A 123 -6.28 2.60 -2.31
C VAL A 123 -4.79 2.89 -2.18
N TRP A 124 -3.98 2.11 -2.86
CA TRP A 124 -2.52 2.11 -2.73
C TRP A 124 -1.84 2.86 -3.87
N SER A 125 -0.80 3.62 -3.56
CA SER A 125 0.12 4.19 -4.55
C SER A 125 1.49 3.55 -4.42
N GLY A 126 2.11 3.19 -5.55
CA GLY A 126 3.52 2.78 -5.58
C GLY A 126 4.49 3.97 -5.51
N ASP A 127 4.01 5.19 -5.76
CA ASP A 127 4.83 6.38 -5.91
C ASP A 127 5.33 6.88 -4.56
N VAL A 128 6.64 7.07 -4.46
CA VAL A 128 7.32 7.55 -3.25
C VAL A 128 7.00 9.02 -3.03
N HIS A 129 6.60 9.38 -1.80
CA HIS A 129 6.26 10.75 -1.41
C HIS A 129 7.15 11.24 -0.26
N SER A 130 7.50 12.53 -0.24
CA SER A 130 8.49 13.09 0.69
C SER A 130 8.03 13.10 2.15
N LEU A 131 6.72 13.11 2.41
CA LEU A 131 6.17 13.12 3.77
C LEU A 131 6.28 11.77 4.47
N ALA A 132 6.16 10.68 3.70
CA ALA A 132 6.27 9.31 4.19
C ALA A 132 6.61 8.38 3.02
N SER A 133 7.64 7.56 3.20
CA SER A 133 8.06 6.55 2.24
C SER A 133 8.34 5.23 2.95
N LEU A 134 8.19 4.13 2.20
CA LEU A 134 8.52 2.78 2.60
C LEU A 134 9.55 2.24 1.60
N THR A 135 10.71 1.85 2.10
CA THR A 135 11.76 1.17 1.33
C THR A 135 11.89 -0.30 1.76
N VAL A 136 12.42 -1.12 0.86
CA VAL A 136 12.57 -2.57 1.03
C VAL A 136 14.02 -2.97 0.80
N SER A 137 14.57 -3.79 1.69
CA SER A 137 15.92 -4.34 1.56
C SER A 137 15.92 -5.85 1.83
N PRO A 138 16.44 -6.70 0.92
CA PRO A 138 16.96 -6.37 -0.41
C PRO A 138 15.91 -5.70 -1.33
N ASP A 139 16.38 -4.88 -2.26
CA ASP A 139 15.49 -4.15 -3.18
C ASP A 139 14.76 -5.13 -4.10
N GLY A 140 13.43 -5.03 -4.13
CA GLY A 140 12.56 -5.81 -5.00
C GLY A 140 11.22 -6.21 -4.39
N VAL A 141 10.29 -6.59 -5.27
CA VAL A 141 8.92 -7.02 -4.94
C VAL A 141 8.75 -8.54 -4.94
N GLN A 142 9.68 -9.28 -5.54
CA GLN A 142 9.68 -10.74 -5.57
C GLN A 142 10.77 -11.24 -4.63
N HIS A 143 10.41 -12.11 -3.69
CA HIS A 143 11.34 -12.69 -2.73
C HIS A 143 11.08 -14.19 -2.60
N PHE A 144 12.08 -14.92 -2.13
CA PHE A 144 11.89 -16.31 -1.78
C PHE A 144 11.41 -16.49 -0.33
N THR A 145 10.84 -17.65 -0.03
CA THR A 145 10.41 -18.01 1.34
C THR A 145 11.55 -17.98 2.37
N SER A 146 12.80 -18.22 1.95
CA SER A 146 14.00 -18.15 2.82
C SER A 146 14.61 -16.75 2.92
N ASP A 147 14.17 -15.81 2.09
CA ASP A 147 14.70 -14.45 2.17
C ASP A 147 14.24 -13.78 3.47
N SER A 148 15.08 -12.90 3.98
CA SER A 148 14.72 -12.00 5.07
C SER A 148 14.61 -10.59 4.50
N VAL A 149 13.53 -9.89 4.84
CA VAL A 149 13.23 -8.57 4.30
C VAL A 149 13.22 -7.55 5.43
N LEU A 150 13.93 -6.43 5.23
CA LEU A 150 13.88 -5.26 6.07
C LEU A 150 13.03 -4.19 5.36
N LEU A 151 11.94 -3.81 6.00
CA LEU A 151 11.10 -2.69 5.61
C LEU A 151 11.53 -1.46 6.42
N SER A 152 11.76 -0.32 5.78
CA SER A 152 12.12 0.93 6.47
C SER A 152 11.16 2.05 6.10
N CYS A 153 10.60 2.70 7.12
CA CYS A 153 9.79 3.90 6.95
C CYS A 153 10.68 5.14 7.08
N GLU A 154 10.55 6.06 6.14
CA GLU A 154 11.26 7.34 6.15
C GLU A 154 10.26 8.49 5.94
N GLY A 155 10.64 9.71 6.35
CA GLY A 155 9.81 10.90 6.25
C GLY A 155 9.83 11.76 7.51
N ASN A 156 8.93 12.72 7.59
CA ASN A 156 8.89 13.71 8.68
C ASN A 156 8.09 13.21 9.88
N SER A 157 8.51 12.09 10.47
CA SER A 157 7.91 11.57 11.71
C SER A 157 8.89 10.78 12.54
N THR A 158 8.67 10.80 13.86
CA THR A 158 9.42 10.01 14.84
C THR A 158 8.67 8.75 15.26
N LYS A 159 7.37 8.64 14.91
CA LYS A 159 6.52 7.51 15.23
C LYS A 159 6.08 6.83 13.93
N TRP A 160 6.32 5.54 13.84
CA TRP A 160 6.02 4.75 12.66
C TRP A 160 5.33 3.45 13.03
N ARG A 161 4.51 2.97 12.10
CA ARG A 161 3.89 1.66 12.19
C ARG A 161 3.85 1.05 10.79
N VAL A 162 4.45 -0.12 10.63
CA VAL A 162 4.35 -0.90 9.39
C VAL A 162 3.13 -1.81 9.45
N LYS A 163 2.28 -1.70 8.44
CA LYS A 163 1.09 -2.53 8.24
C LYS A 163 1.29 -3.46 7.06
N SER A 164 0.57 -4.58 7.07
CA SER A 164 0.49 -5.48 5.92
C SER A 164 -0.91 -6.06 5.71
N LEU A 165 -1.30 -6.24 4.45
CA LEU A 165 -2.54 -6.88 4.04
C LEU A 165 -2.27 -8.07 3.10
N PRO A 166 -2.45 -9.32 3.56
CA PRO A 166 -2.43 -10.50 2.71
C PRO A 166 -3.70 -10.62 1.85
N GLU A 167 -3.59 -11.29 0.70
CA GLU A 167 -4.63 -11.33 -0.36
C GLU A 167 -6.00 -11.87 0.08
N ASN A 168 -6.10 -12.61 1.19
CA ASN A 168 -7.37 -13.13 1.71
C ASN A 168 -7.41 -13.12 3.25
N SER A 169 -6.84 -12.09 3.87
CA SER A 169 -6.73 -12.02 5.33
C SER A 169 -6.99 -10.62 5.87
N TYR A 170 -7.00 -10.51 7.19
CA TYR A 170 -7.09 -9.24 7.87
C TYR A 170 -5.72 -8.55 7.92
N TRP A 171 -5.77 -7.22 8.01
CA TRP A 171 -4.60 -6.38 8.22
C TRP A 171 -3.82 -6.85 9.46
N SER A 172 -2.49 -6.86 9.35
CA SER A 172 -1.59 -7.23 10.43
C SER A 172 -0.55 -6.14 10.68
N TYR A 173 -0.08 -6.05 11.92
CA TYR A 173 1.02 -5.18 12.31
C TYR A 173 2.33 -5.94 12.24
N CYS A 174 3.41 -5.24 11.89
CA CYS A 174 4.74 -5.81 12.05
C CYS A 174 4.97 -6.36 13.48
N SER A 175 4.58 -5.61 14.50
CA SER A 175 4.77 -5.97 15.92
C SER A 175 4.13 -7.30 16.37
N ASN A 176 3.17 -7.85 15.64
CA ASN A 176 2.44 -9.05 16.07
C ASN A 176 3.27 -10.34 15.94
N TRP A 177 4.09 -10.45 14.88
CA TRP A 177 4.91 -11.64 14.59
C TRP A 177 6.32 -11.33 14.04
N ARG A 178 6.61 -10.05 13.79
CA ARG A 178 7.87 -9.52 13.25
C ARG A 178 8.47 -8.52 14.24
N ARG A 179 9.74 -8.19 14.06
CA ARG A 179 10.47 -7.29 14.96
C ARG A 179 10.43 -5.87 14.41
N MET A 180 9.68 -4.99 15.07
CA MET A 180 9.70 -3.55 14.79
C MET A 180 10.76 -2.86 15.64
N THR A 181 11.56 -1.97 15.07
CA THR A 181 12.57 -1.18 15.78
C THR A 181 12.57 0.25 15.24
N ARG A 182 11.97 1.18 15.99
CA ARG A 182 11.79 2.59 15.60
C ARG A 182 10.96 2.75 14.32
N SER A 183 11.62 2.81 13.17
CA SER A 183 11.00 2.96 11.85
C SER A 183 11.22 1.74 10.95
N THR A 184 11.87 0.69 11.45
CA THR A 184 12.15 -0.51 10.66
C THR A 184 11.34 -1.71 11.12
N CYS A 185 11.03 -2.59 10.18
CA CYS A 185 10.38 -3.87 10.42
C CYS A 185 11.19 -4.98 9.75
N THR A 186 11.76 -5.88 10.55
CA THR A 186 12.48 -7.04 10.03
C THR A 186 11.55 -8.24 9.96
N ILE A 187 11.42 -8.80 8.77
CA ILE A 187 10.70 -10.04 8.48
C ILE A 187 11.74 -11.12 8.24
N HIS A 188 11.81 -12.07 9.17
CA HIS A 188 12.76 -13.18 9.06
C HIS A 188 12.27 -14.23 8.05
N ARG A 189 13.23 -14.99 7.53
CA ARG A 189 13.01 -16.21 6.73
C ARG A 189 11.88 -17.07 7.26
N TYR A 190 11.12 -17.64 6.32
CA TYR A 190 9.96 -18.51 6.55
C TYR A 190 8.78 -17.85 7.30
N ARG A 191 8.86 -16.54 7.58
CA ARG A 191 7.74 -15.73 8.10
C ARG A 191 7.27 -14.67 7.11
N LEU A 192 7.95 -14.55 5.97
CA LEU A 192 7.53 -13.69 4.89
C LEU A 192 6.35 -14.33 4.17
N SER A 193 5.32 -13.54 3.92
CA SER A 193 4.10 -13.95 3.24
C SER A 193 3.76 -12.90 2.19
N ALA A 194 3.15 -13.31 1.08
CA ALA A 194 2.67 -12.39 0.07
C ALA A 194 1.64 -11.42 0.68
N ALA A 195 1.88 -10.12 0.54
CA ALA A 195 1.04 -9.07 1.09
C ALA A 195 1.42 -7.70 0.52
N VAL A 196 0.48 -6.76 0.61
CA VAL A 196 0.76 -5.34 0.42
C VAL A 196 1.27 -4.77 1.74
N PHE A 197 2.32 -3.93 1.70
CA PHE A 197 2.95 -3.30 2.85
C PHE A 197 2.97 -1.79 2.68
N TRP A 198 2.73 -1.04 3.75
CA TRP A 198 2.91 0.42 3.80
C TRP A 198 3.19 0.86 5.24
N CYS A 199 3.66 2.09 5.38
CA CYS A 199 3.92 2.75 6.64
C CYS A 199 2.79 3.72 6.99
N GLU A 200 2.49 3.78 8.29
CA GLU A 200 1.66 4.80 8.91
C GLU A 200 2.55 5.68 9.78
N SER A 201 2.45 6.98 9.56
CA SER A 201 3.20 8.01 10.26
C SER A 201 2.40 8.58 11.43
N GLY A 202 3.08 8.91 12.53
CA GLY A 202 2.51 9.69 13.63
C GLY A 202 2.03 11.08 13.21
N SER A 203 2.52 11.55 12.06
CA SER A 203 2.12 12.80 11.42
C SER A 203 0.85 12.64 10.55
N ARG A 204 0.12 11.53 10.71
CA ARG A 204 -1.15 11.21 10.01
C ARG A 204 -1.04 10.95 8.51
N GLU A 205 0.14 10.54 8.06
CA GLU A 205 0.42 10.23 6.65
C GLU A 205 0.53 8.72 6.41
N PHE A 206 0.20 8.30 5.18
CA PHE A 206 0.51 6.97 4.65
C PHE A 206 1.67 7.08 3.66
N SER A 207 2.57 6.10 3.68
CA SER A 207 3.61 6.00 2.64
C SER A 207 3.07 5.43 1.33
N ASN A 208 3.96 5.34 0.34
CA ASN A 208 3.79 4.39 -0.76
C ASN A 208 3.59 2.96 -0.22
N ALA A 209 2.99 2.13 -1.06
CA ALA A 209 2.70 0.74 -0.78
C ALA A 209 3.49 -0.16 -1.72
N VAL A 210 3.93 -1.30 -1.17
CA VAL A 210 4.70 -2.31 -1.89
C VAL A 210 3.98 -3.63 -1.83
N ASN A 211 3.71 -4.24 -2.99
CA ASN A 211 3.15 -5.58 -3.08
C ASN A 211 4.27 -6.62 -3.14
N ILE A 212 4.60 -7.26 -2.00
CA ILE A 212 5.60 -8.32 -1.97
C ILE A 212 4.94 -9.64 -2.32
N THR A 213 5.53 -10.36 -3.26
CA THR A 213 5.15 -11.71 -3.68
C THR A 213 6.23 -12.71 -3.30
N ILE A 214 5.83 -13.96 -3.10
CA ILE A 214 6.72 -15.05 -2.68
C ILE A 214 6.78 -16.10 -3.76
N GLN A 215 7.99 -16.49 -4.12
CA GLN A 215 8.28 -17.52 -5.11
C GLN A 215 9.16 -18.61 -4.49
N ASP A 216 9.17 -19.77 -5.13
CA ASP A 216 9.95 -20.93 -4.66
C ASP A 216 11.05 -21.37 -5.64
N HIS A 217 11.04 -20.86 -6.88
CA HIS A 217 11.91 -21.34 -7.95
C HIS A 217 12.81 -20.24 -8.51
N ILE A 218 12.23 -19.27 -9.21
CA ILE A 218 12.96 -18.22 -9.92
C ILE A 218 12.24 -16.88 -9.73
N ILE A 219 13.02 -15.82 -9.51
CA ILE A 219 12.53 -14.45 -9.36
C ILE A 219 13.28 -13.51 -10.29
N LEU A 220 12.58 -12.46 -10.69
CA LEU A 220 13.19 -11.28 -11.26
C LEU A 220 13.60 -10.33 -10.13
N VAL A 221 14.90 -10.05 -10.03
CA VAL A 221 15.43 -8.97 -9.22
C VAL A 221 15.23 -7.68 -10.00
N SER A 222 14.20 -6.93 -9.63
CA SER A 222 13.85 -5.62 -10.19
C SER A 222 13.73 -4.61 -9.04
N PRO A 223 13.92 -3.30 -9.29
CA PRO A 223 13.73 -2.30 -8.26
C PRO A 223 12.28 -2.32 -7.73
N VAL A 224 12.12 -2.01 -6.45
CA VAL A 224 10.81 -1.91 -5.79
C VAL A 224 10.09 -0.60 -6.13
N HIS A 225 10.85 0.45 -6.45
CA HIS A 225 10.36 1.78 -6.77
C HIS A 225 10.58 2.13 -8.23
N SER A 226 9.84 3.13 -8.72
CA SER A 226 10.09 3.73 -10.02
C SER A 226 11.52 4.24 -10.14
N VAL A 227 12.12 4.10 -11.32
CA VAL A 227 13.48 4.55 -11.60
C VAL A 227 13.43 5.90 -12.30
N THR A 228 14.26 6.85 -11.87
CA THR A 228 14.30 8.18 -12.50
C THR A 228 14.77 8.09 -13.94
N GLU A 229 14.13 8.84 -14.85
CA GLU A 229 14.60 8.93 -16.23
C GLU A 229 16.05 9.43 -16.30
N GLY A 230 16.86 8.77 -17.14
CA GLY A 230 18.30 9.01 -17.27
C GLY A 230 19.18 8.21 -16.30
N GLU A 231 18.62 7.66 -15.22
CA GLU A 231 19.36 6.75 -14.32
C GLU A 231 19.50 5.36 -14.94
N SER A 232 20.48 4.59 -14.45
CA SER A 232 20.65 3.20 -14.86
C SER A 232 20.02 2.24 -13.88
N VAL A 233 19.36 1.19 -14.39
CA VAL A 233 18.86 0.07 -13.58
C VAL A 233 19.46 -1.24 -14.08
N THR A 234 19.78 -2.13 -13.14
CA THR A 234 20.21 -3.49 -13.44
C THR A 234 19.13 -4.46 -12.99
N LEU A 235 18.62 -5.25 -13.91
CA LEU A 235 17.72 -6.36 -13.63
C LEU A 235 18.54 -7.62 -13.50
N GLY A 236 18.26 -8.42 -12.49
CA GLY A 236 18.90 -9.70 -12.26
C GLY A 236 17.90 -10.83 -12.33
N CYS A 237 18.35 -12.02 -12.68
CA CYS A 237 17.57 -13.23 -12.45
C CYS A 237 18.18 -13.98 -11.27
N LYS A 238 17.35 -14.47 -10.35
CA LYS A 238 17.82 -15.25 -9.21
C LYS A 238 17.01 -16.55 -9.15
N CYS A 239 17.70 -17.67 -9.01
CA CYS A 239 17.10 -18.97 -8.75
C CYS A 239 17.33 -19.34 -7.29
N TRP A 240 16.39 -20.08 -6.70
CA TRP A 240 16.48 -20.53 -5.31
C TRP A 240 17.73 -21.37 -5.04
N THR A 241 18.06 -22.29 -5.96
CA THR A 241 19.27 -23.10 -5.85
C THR A 241 20.47 -22.25 -6.26
N GLU A 242 21.34 -21.91 -5.31
CA GLU A 242 22.56 -21.12 -5.51
C GLU A 242 23.53 -21.78 -6.52
N LYS A 243 23.26 -21.57 -7.79
CA LYS A 243 24.18 -21.90 -8.88
C LYS A 243 24.22 -20.73 -9.83
N ILE A 244 25.44 -20.42 -10.31
CA ILE A 244 25.71 -19.40 -11.32
C ILE A 244 24.78 -19.68 -12.50
N LEU A 245 23.80 -18.79 -12.68
CA LEU A 245 22.93 -18.83 -13.84
C LEU A 245 23.79 -18.47 -15.05
N SER A 246 23.74 -19.27 -16.10
CA SER A 246 24.25 -18.90 -17.42
C SER A 246 23.14 -19.14 -18.42
N ASN A 247 23.09 -18.34 -19.48
CA ASN A 247 22.02 -18.37 -20.48
C ASN A 247 20.66 -17.96 -19.90
N VAL A 248 20.60 -16.79 -19.25
CA VAL A 248 19.34 -16.19 -18.81
C VAL A 248 18.73 -15.42 -19.98
N THR A 249 17.42 -15.58 -20.17
CA THR A 249 16.66 -14.83 -21.18
C THR A 249 15.78 -13.81 -20.50
N PHE A 250 15.83 -12.56 -20.94
CA PHE A 250 14.97 -11.49 -20.45
C PHE A 250 13.88 -11.16 -21.48
N TYR A 251 12.68 -10.92 -20.96
CA TYR A 251 11.50 -10.55 -21.73
C TYR A 251 10.93 -9.24 -21.20
N LYS A 252 10.39 -8.43 -22.12
CA LYS A 252 9.56 -7.26 -21.83
C LYS A 252 8.28 -7.35 -22.62
N ASN A 253 7.14 -7.24 -21.94
CA ASN A 253 5.81 -7.38 -22.55
C ASN A 253 5.73 -8.64 -23.43
N ASP A 254 6.24 -9.74 -22.87
CA ASP A 254 6.37 -11.07 -23.50
C ASP A 254 7.25 -11.15 -24.76
N LYS A 255 7.96 -10.08 -25.12
CA LYS A 255 8.93 -10.07 -26.21
C LYS A 255 10.34 -10.26 -25.66
N LEU A 256 11.13 -11.11 -26.32
CA LEU A 256 12.53 -11.32 -25.97
C LEU A 256 13.32 -10.04 -26.24
N ILE A 257 14.06 -9.58 -25.22
CA ILE A 257 14.88 -8.36 -25.28
C ILE A 257 16.37 -8.63 -25.10
N GLN A 258 16.74 -9.71 -24.40
CA GLN A 258 18.12 -10.13 -24.23
C GLN A 258 18.20 -11.65 -24.08
N TYR A 259 19.11 -12.26 -24.84
CA TYR A 259 19.57 -13.63 -24.67
C TYR A 259 21.10 -13.56 -24.54
N ASP A 260 21.62 -13.64 -23.33
CA ASP A 260 23.05 -13.53 -23.07
C ASP A 260 23.47 -14.60 -22.04
N THR A 261 24.76 -14.88 -22.02
CA THR A 261 25.43 -15.65 -20.96
C THR A 261 25.41 -14.94 -19.60
N ARG A 262 25.14 -13.62 -19.58
CA ARG A 262 25.03 -12.80 -18.37
C ARG A 262 23.78 -13.12 -17.55
N VAL A 263 23.92 -13.03 -16.22
CA VAL A 263 22.83 -13.22 -15.24
C VAL A 263 21.94 -11.97 -15.17
N ASP A 264 22.49 -10.82 -15.55
CA ASP A 264 21.93 -9.51 -15.40
C ASP A 264 21.80 -8.77 -16.74
N MET A 265 20.84 -7.86 -16.79
CA MET A 265 20.59 -6.93 -17.88
C MET A 265 20.61 -5.52 -17.33
N LYS A 266 21.40 -4.64 -17.95
CA LYS A 266 21.49 -3.23 -17.57
C LYS A 266 20.80 -2.33 -18.58
N ILE A 267 19.89 -1.50 -18.11
CA ILE A 267 19.34 -0.35 -18.83
C ILE A 267 20.15 0.85 -18.39
N SER A 268 20.97 1.43 -19.28
CA SER A 268 21.95 2.46 -18.90
C SER A 268 21.35 3.84 -18.66
N ALA A 269 20.24 4.16 -19.33
CA ALA A 269 19.51 5.41 -19.17
C ALA A 269 18.03 5.09 -19.37
N VAL A 270 17.30 4.98 -18.25
CA VAL A 270 15.87 4.69 -18.24
C VAL A 270 15.09 5.81 -18.92
N SER A 271 14.10 5.42 -19.72
CA SER A 271 13.18 6.31 -20.39
C SER A 271 11.75 5.78 -20.27
N LYS A 272 10.76 6.61 -20.59
CA LYS A 272 9.37 6.14 -20.76
C LYS A 272 9.21 4.93 -21.68
N SER A 273 10.07 4.78 -22.69
CA SER A 273 10.03 3.62 -23.58
C SER A 273 10.41 2.32 -22.88
N ASP A 274 11.11 2.39 -21.75
CA ASP A 274 11.55 1.26 -20.92
C ASP A 274 10.44 0.73 -19.99
N GLU A 275 9.32 1.43 -19.86
CA GLU A 275 8.20 0.96 -19.05
C GLU A 275 7.59 -0.34 -19.59
N GLY A 276 7.22 -1.26 -18.71
CA GLY A 276 6.64 -2.53 -19.11
C GLY A 276 6.70 -3.64 -18.06
N PHE A 277 6.11 -4.78 -18.41
CA PHE A 277 6.22 -6.01 -17.63
C PHE A 277 7.46 -6.79 -18.03
N TYR A 278 8.40 -6.94 -17.10
CA TYR A 278 9.63 -7.69 -17.27
C TYR A 278 9.55 -9.05 -16.58
N ARG A 279 10.20 -10.05 -17.15
CA ARG A 279 10.44 -11.36 -16.52
C ARG A 279 11.73 -11.98 -17.06
N CYS A 280 12.32 -12.88 -16.29
CA CYS A 280 13.46 -13.67 -16.73
C CYS A 280 13.10 -15.15 -16.87
N GLU A 281 13.84 -15.85 -17.71
CA GLU A 281 13.76 -17.29 -17.91
C GLU A 281 15.11 -17.94 -17.68
N TYR A 282 15.11 -19.07 -16.99
CA TYR A 282 16.27 -19.92 -16.86
C TYR A 282 15.87 -21.39 -16.90
N SER A 283 16.51 -22.17 -17.79
CA SER A 283 16.28 -23.62 -17.94
C SER A 283 14.80 -23.99 -18.09
N GLY A 284 14.03 -23.20 -18.85
CA GLY A 284 12.60 -23.39 -19.08
C GLY A 284 11.67 -22.95 -17.94
N ASN A 285 12.22 -22.38 -16.86
CA ASN A 285 11.43 -21.80 -15.78
C ASN A 285 11.34 -20.28 -15.96
N LEU A 286 10.13 -19.74 -15.92
CA LEU A 286 9.84 -18.31 -16.02
C LEU A 286 9.61 -17.72 -14.64
N SER A 287 10.20 -16.54 -14.38
CA SER A 287 9.84 -15.73 -13.23
C SER A 287 8.45 -15.13 -13.40
N PRO A 288 7.78 -14.75 -12.31
CA PRO A 288 6.66 -13.84 -12.38
C PRO A 288 7.07 -12.53 -13.05
N GLN A 289 6.07 -11.85 -13.64
CA GLN A 289 6.27 -10.53 -14.21
C GLN A 289 6.39 -9.48 -13.10
N SER A 290 7.26 -8.48 -13.33
CA SER A 290 7.36 -7.27 -12.52
C SER A 290 7.20 -6.06 -13.41
N TRP A 291 6.38 -5.09 -12.98
CA TRP A 291 6.23 -3.83 -13.70
C TRP A 291 7.39 -2.91 -13.36
N ILE A 292 8.08 -2.42 -14.39
CA ILE A 292 9.11 -1.39 -14.24
C ILE A 292 8.51 -0.09 -14.74
N GLN A 293 8.55 0.92 -13.88
CA GLN A 293 8.01 2.25 -14.13
C GLN A 293 9.15 3.27 -14.12
N SER A 294 9.06 4.24 -15.03
CA SER A 294 9.94 5.40 -15.00
C SER A 294 9.29 6.52 -14.20
N SER A 295 10.12 7.35 -13.55
CA SER A 295 9.65 8.58 -12.90
C SER A 295 10.41 9.77 -13.44
N ILE A 296 9.69 10.88 -13.58
CA ILE A 296 10.30 12.18 -13.90
C ILE A 296 10.47 12.90 -12.56
N VAL A 297 11.66 13.41 -12.29
CA VAL A 297 11.83 14.39 -11.22
C VAL A 297 11.21 15.68 -11.72
N ASN A 298 9.95 15.91 -11.35
CA ASN A 298 9.39 17.25 -11.39
C ASN A 298 10.14 18.06 -10.33
N MET A 299 11.24 18.69 -10.72
CA MET A 299 11.71 19.87 -10.03
C MET A 299 10.58 20.88 -10.14
N CYS A 300 9.70 20.92 -9.14
CA CYS A 300 8.96 22.13 -8.85
C CYS A 300 10.04 23.19 -8.64
N PHE A 301 10.33 23.98 -9.69
CA PHE A 301 10.87 25.30 -9.49
C PHE A 301 9.78 26.01 -8.70
N ASP A 302 9.95 26.08 -7.38
CA ASP A 302 9.33 27.13 -6.60
C ASP A 302 9.79 28.42 -7.28
N TYR A 303 8.92 28.98 -8.13
CA TYR A 303 8.99 30.37 -8.51
C TYR A 303 8.82 31.13 -7.19
N LEU A 304 9.92 31.31 -6.46
CA LEU A 304 10.04 32.39 -5.52
C LEU A 304 9.72 33.63 -6.35
N ALA A 305 8.57 34.21 -6.06
CA ALA A 305 8.21 35.53 -6.53
C ALA A 305 9.38 36.45 -6.17
N LEU A 306 10.21 36.77 -7.17
CA LEU A 306 11.10 37.90 -7.09
C LEU A 306 10.20 39.12 -6.93
N PRO A 307 10.38 39.95 -5.88
CA PRO A 307 9.67 41.22 -5.85
C PRO A 307 10.17 42.05 -7.03
N ASP A 308 9.23 42.47 -7.88
CA ASP A 308 9.46 43.46 -8.93
C ASP A 308 10.15 44.68 -8.31
N PHE A 309 11.43 44.83 -8.61
CA PHE A 309 12.15 46.10 -8.47
C PHE A 309 12.58 46.53 -9.87
N ILE A 310 12.31 47.81 -10.17
CA ILE A 310 12.65 48.58 -11.38
C ILE A 310 11.59 48.40 -12.49
N GLN A 311 10.79 49.40 -12.85
CA GLN A 311 11.14 50.80 -13.15
C GLN A 311 10.00 51.78 -12.82
#